data_AF-A0A7T8GT45-F1
#
_entry.id   AF-A0A7T8GT45-F1
#
_cell.length_a   1.000
_cell.length_b   1.000
_cell.length_c   1.000
_cell.angle_alpha   90.00
_cell.angle_beta   90.00
_cell.angle_gamma   90.00
#
_symmetry.space_group_name_H-M   'P 1'
#
loop_
_entity.id
_entity.type
_entity.pdbx_description
1 polymer ?
#
loop_
_entity_poly.entity_id
_entity_poly.type
_entity_poly.pdbx_seq_one_letter_code
_entity_poly.pdbx_strand_id
1 'polypeptide(L)'
;DGNELPRLITFDDDDVNSSVSVSVPPSIPKMVCNDQAGAIVLQFLEQFIKVYDSDNRQGLMDAYHEDAMMSISASYPVEGHKNYYSKLDDYFSEGRNLIRINDPVRRLKALRQGKFSVVSFINSLPKTTHHPDTITLDVPFATERLMTFTVTGLFKEREKKGTPIRHFNRMF
;
A
#
# COMPACT_ATOMS: atom_id res chain seq x y z
N ASP A 1 48.75 -26.91 -29.26
CA ASP A 1 47.86 -27.94 -28.69
C ASP A 1 46.44 -27.92 -29.26
N GLY A 2 46.05 -26.94 -30.08
CA GLY A 2 44.86 -27.06 -30.93
C GLY A 2 43.52 -27.10 -30.18
N ASN A 3 43.55 -26.81 -28.88
CA ASN A 3 42.35 -26.69 -28.08
C ASN A 3 41.68 -25.35 -28.39
N GLU A 4 40.39 -25.40 -28.72
CA GLU A 4 39.56 -24.20 -28.83
C GLU A 4 39.58 -23.44 -27.51
N LEU A 5 39.87 -22.14 -27.60
CA LEU A 5 39.76 -21.25 -26.46
C LEU A 5 38.27 -21.05 -26.12
N PRO A 6 37.91 -20.94 -24.83
CA PRO A 6 36.56 -20.58 -24.44
C PRO A 6 36.12 -19.28 -25.12
N ARG A 7 34.82 -19.18 -25.44
CA ARG A 7 34.25 -17.95 -26.03
C ARG A 7 34.63 -16.73 -25.18
N LEU A 8 35.06 -15.68 -25.88
CA LEU A 8 35.38 -14.39 -25.26
C LEU A 8 34.11 -13.83 -24.63
N ILE A 9 34.13 -13.58 -23.32
CA ILE A 9 33.00 -12.98 -22.62
C ILE A 9 32.93 -11.51 -23.02
N THR A 10 32.02 -11.16 -23.93
CA THR A 10 31.66 -9.77 -24.21
C THR A 10 30.36 -9.43 -23.48
N PHE A 11 30.15 -8.16 -23.11
CA PHE A 11 28.92 -7.73 -22.44
C PHE A 11 27.69 -7.69 -23.36
N ASP A 12 27.87 -7.97 -24.65
CA ASP A 12 26.83 -7.93 -25.67
C ASP A 12 26.41 -9.33 -26.15
N ASP A 13 27.00 -10.40 -25.61
CA ASP A 13 26.60 -11.79 -25.89
C ASP A 13 25.47 -12.23 -24.95
N ASP A 14 24.31 -11.57 -25.05
CA ASP A 14 23.05 -12.28 -24.82
C ASP A 14 22.92 -13.29 -25.97
N ASP A 15 23.23 -14.56 -25.66
CA ASP A 15 23.07 -15.71 -26.53
C ASP A 15 21.80 -15.61 -27.42
N VAL A 16 21.99 -15.30 -28.70
CA VAL A 16 20.92 -15.26 -29.72
C VAL A 16 20.26 -16.65 -29.92
N ASN A 17 20.80 -17.72 -29.32
CA ASN A 17 20.23 -19.08 -29.31
C ASN A 17 19.95 -19.67 -27.93
N SER A 18 20.21 -18.94 -26.84
CA SER A 18 19.69 -19.27 -25.51
C SER A 18 18.61 -18.26 -25.22
N SER A 19 17.47 -18.40 -25.90
CA SER A 19 16.22 -17.76 -25.52
C SER A 19 15.73 -18.37 -24.19
N VAL A 20 16.49 -18.15 -23.12
CA VAL A 20 15.97 -18.23 -21.77
C VAL A 20 15.00 -17.06 -21.67
N SER A 21 13.77 -17.27 -22.13
CA SER A 21 12.66 -16.40 -21.80
C SER A 21 12.66 -16.32 -20.29
N VAL A 22 13.09 -15.19 -19.74
CA VAL A 22 13.02 -14.95 -18.30
C VAL A 22 11.54 -14.84 -17.99
N SER A 23 10.93 -15.99 -17.66
CA SER A 23 9.51 -16.06 -17.34
C SER A 23 9.32 -15.31 -16.03
N VAL A 24 8.47 -14.28 -16.06
CA VAL A 24 8.06 -13.57 -14.84
C VAL A 24 7.30 -14.56 -13.96
N PRO A 25 7.59 -14.62 -12.65
CA PRO A 25 6.83 -15.47 -11.75
C PRO A 25 5.33 -15.17 -11.83
N PRO A 26 4.46 -16.19 -11.67
CA PRO A 26 3.02 -15.97 -11.69
C PRO A 26 2.60 -15.04 -10.55
N SER A 27 1.70 -14.11 -10.85
CA SER A 27 1.08 -13.25 -9.83
C SER A 27 0.20 -14.08 -8.90
N ILE A 28 0.38 -13.91 -7.59
CA ILE A 28 -0.44 -14.54 -6.56
C ILE A 28 -1.15 -13.45 -5.73
N PRO A 29 -2.39 -13.69 -5.27
CA PRO A 29 -3.14 -12.71 -4.49
C PRO A 29 -2.70 -12.66 -3.01
N LYS A 30 -1.98 -13.68 -2.55
CA LYS A 30 -1.55 -13.80 -1.16
C LYS A 30 -0.15 -14.38 -1.09
N MET A 31 0.81 -13.59 -0.61
CA MET A 31 2.16 -14.03 -0.27
C MET A 31 2.34 -13.93 1.25
N VAL A 32 2.63 -15.05 1.92
CA VAL A 32 2.86 -15.06 3.38
C VAL A 32 4.17 -15.77 3.70
N CYS A 33 4.97 -15.19 4.60
CA CYS A 33 6.20 -15.83 5.08
C CYS A 33 5.93 -17.09 5.94
N ASN A 34 4.77 -17.17 6.58
CA ASN A 34 4.24 -18.39 7.22
C ASN A 34 2.71 -18.30 7.39
N ASP A 35 2.05 -19.45 7.50
CA ASP A 35 0.59 -19.54 7.53
C ASP A 35 -0.03 -18.95 8.81
N GLN A 36 0.64 -19.06 9.95
CA GLN A 36 0.15 -18.52 11.22
C GLN A 36 0.10 -16.99 11.19
N ALA A 37 1.15 -16.34 10.66
CA ALA A 37 1.16 -14.90 10.45
C ALA A 37 0.04 -14.48 9.50
N GLY A 38 -0.16 -15.20 8.40
CA GLY A 38 -1.26 -14.98 7.47
C GLY A 38 -2.64 -15.04 8.15
N ALA A 39 -2.88 -16.04 9.00
CA ALA A 39 -4.14 -16.18 9.73
C ALA A 39 -4.40 -15.01 10.69
N ILE A 40 -3.38 -14.56 11.43
CA ILE A 40 -3.49 -13.41 12.34
C ILE A 40 -3.83 -12.13 11.56
N VAL A 41 -3.13 -11.87 10.45
CA VAL A 41 -3.38 -10.67 9.64
C VAL A 41 -4.78 -10.67 9.04
N LEU A 42 -5.26 -11.82 8.55
CA LEU A 42 -6.61 -11.91 7.98
C LEU A 42 -7.69 -11.60 9.03
N GLN A 43 -7.55 -12.12 10.25
CA GLN A 43 -8.48 -11.81 11.35
C GLN A 43 -8.41 -10.33 11.75
N PHE A 44 -7.20 -9.75 11.83
CA PHE A 44 -7.01 -8.32 12.07
C PHE A 44 -7.70 -7.49 10.98
N LEU A 45 -7.52 -7.83 9.70
CA LEU A 45 -8.06 -7.06 8.58
C LEU A 45 -9.58 -7.08 8.53
N GLU A 46 -10.21 -8.22 8.81
CA GLU A 46 -11.66 -8.31 8.88
C GLU A 46 -12.22 -7.32 9.93
N GLN A 47 -11.64 -7.32 11.13
CA GLN A 47 -12.05 -6.41 12.20
C GLN A 47 -11.72 -4.95 11.89
N PHE A 48 -10.51 -4.71 11.38
CA PHE A 48 -10.03 -3.37 11.04
C PHE A 48 -10.93 -2.73 9.98
N ILE A 49 -11.21 -3.43 8.88
CA ILE A 49 -12.06 -2.93 7.80
C ILE A 49 -13.50 -2.73 8.28
N LYS A 50 -14.04 -3.65 9.10
CA LYS A 50 -15.37 -3.50 9.69
C LYS A 50 -15.50 -2.21 10.50
N VAL A 51 -14.50 -1.87 11.31
CA VAL A 51 -14.50 -0.60 12.06
C VAL A 51 -14.22 0.57 11.11
N TYR A 52 -13.30 0.42 10.17
CA TYR A 52 -12.93 1.47 9.21
C TYR A 52 -14.11 1.91 8.32
N ASP A 53 -14.95 0.97 7.90
CA ASP A 53 -16.11 1.25 7.06
C ASP A 53 -17.37 1.61 7.85
N SER A 54 -17.31 1.58 9.18
CA SER A 54 -18.40 2.09 10.02
C SER A 54 -18.49 3.62 9.96
N ASP A 55 -19.59 4.16 10.49
CA ASP A 55 -19.74 5.62 10.62
C ASP A 55 -18.87 6.17 11.77
N ASN A 56 -18.52 5.33 12.75
CA ASN A 56 -17.66 5.69 13.88
C ASN A 56 -16.37 4.86 13.92
N ARG A 57 -15.29 5.45 13.42
CA ARG A 57 -13.95 4.85 13.37
C ARG A 57 -13.15 4.98 14.68
N GLN A 58 -13.74 5.48 15.77
CA GLN A 58 -13.06 5.62 17.08
C GLN A 58 -12.53 4.30 17.64
N GLY A 59 -13.20 3.17 17.35
CA GLY A 59 -12.73 1.83 17.77
C GLY A 59 -11.35 1.46 17.23
N LEU A 60 -10.84 2.16 16.22
CA LEU A 60 -9.47 1.97 15.74
C LEU A 60 -8.42 2.39 16.78
N MET A 61 -8.79 3.15 17.81
CA MET A 61 -7.89 3.50 18.92
C MET A 61 -7.28 2.27 19.59
N ASP A 62 -8.02 1.16 19.65
CA ASP A 62 -7.57 -0.08 20.26
C ASP A 62 -6.59 -0.86 19.36
N ALA A 63 -6.54 -0.52 18.08
CA ALA A 63 -5.64 -1.14 17.09
C ALA A 63 -4.32 -0.37 16.89
N TYR A 64 -4.21 0.85 17.41
CA TYR A 64 -3.03 1.70 17.24
C TYR A 64 -2.24 1.85 18.55
N HIS A 65 -0.93 1.62 18.47
CA HIS A 65 0.01 1.87 19.57
C HIS A 65 0.03 3.35 19.98
N GLU A 66 0.32 3.67 21.24
CA GLU A 66 0.37 5.06 21.75
C GLU A 66 1.22 5.98 20.87
N ASP A 67 2.39 5.50 20.44
CA ASP A 67 3.35 6.19 19.57
C ASP A 67 3.17 5.90 18.06
N ALA A 68 2.02 5.40 17.64
CA ALA A 68 1.78 5.05 16.24
C ALA A 68 2.01 6.25 15.31
N MET A 69 2.57 5.97 14.14
CA MET A 69 2.80 6.97 13.10
C MET A 69 2.01 6.62 11.84
N MET A 70 1.49 7.64 11.15
CA MET A 70 0.78 7.46 9.90
C MET A 70 1.08 8.62 8.95
N SER A 71 1.25 8.29 7.67
CA SER A 71 1.19 9.26 6.59
C SER A 71 0.41 8.68 5.42
N ILE A 72 -0.09 9.54 4.55
CA ILE A 72 -0.78 9.14 3.32
C ILE A 72 -0.08 9.72 2.10
N SER A 73 -0.18 9.04 0.97
CA SER A 73 0.15 9.61 -0.33
C SER A 73 -0.97 9.26 -1.30
N ALA A 74 -1.41 10.24 -2.08
CA ALA A 74 -2.44 10.06 -3.10
C ALA A 74 -1.96 10.67 -4.42
N SER A 75 -2.20 9.96 -5.52
CA SER A 75 -1.84 10.42 -6.86
C SER A 75 -2.74 9.78 -7.90
N TYR A 76 -3.03 10.53 -8.97
CA TYR A 76 -3.51 9.95 -10.22
C TYR A 76 -2.34 9.67 -11.17
N PRO A 77 -2.45 8.66 -12.06
CA PRO A 77 -1.53 8.50 -13.17
C PRO A 77 -1.50 9.78 -14.02
N VAL A 78 -0.31 10.13 -14.51
CA VAL A 78 -0.08 11.34 -15.30
C VAL A 78 -0.83 11.29 -16.63
N GLU A 79 -1.00 10.08 -17.17
CA GLU A 79 -1.71 9.81 -18.41
C GLU A 79 -3.15 9.38 -18.13
N GLY A 80 -4.12 10.26 -18.41
CA GLY A 80 -5.51 9.82 -18.58
C GLY A 80 -6.58 10.80 -18.13
N HIS A 81 -6.34 11.62 -17.11
CA HIS A 81 -7.50 12.13 -16.35
C HIS A 81 -7.33 13.56 -15.80
N LYS A 82 -7.19 14.55 -16.70
CA LYS A 82 -7.14 16.00 -16.33
C LYS A 82 -8.33 16.47 -15.49
N ASN A 83 -9.50 15.82 -15.59
CA ASN A 83 -10.72 16.17 -14.85
C ASN A 83 -10.88 15.46 -13.49
N TYR A 84 -9.93 14.61 -13.08
CA TYR A 84 -10.06 13.83 -11.85
C TYR A 84 -9.20 14.33 -10.69
N TYR A 85 -8.24 15.23 -10.93
CA TYR A 85 -7.40 15.79 -9.86
C TYR A 85 -8.23 16.37 -8.70
N SER A 86 -9.33 17.08 -9.02
CA SER A 86 -10.27 17.62 -8.01
C SER A 86 -11.06 16.55 -7.23
N LYS A 87 -11.00 15.29 -7.65
CA LYS A 87 -11.66 14.17 -6.96
C LYS A 87 -10.76 13.51 -5.91
N LEU A 88 -9.53 13.98 -5.70
CA LEU A 88 -8.66 13.51 -4.61
C LEU A 88 -8.33 14.60 -3.58
N ASP A 89 -9.02 15.74 -3.61
CA ASP A 89 -8.70 16.90 -2.76
C ASP A 89 -8.68 16.56 -1.26
N ASP A 90 -9.58 15.69 -0.81
CA ASP A 90 -9.66 15.21 0.59
C ASP A 90 -8.41 14.43 1.03
N TYR A 91 -7.62 13.88 0.09
CA TYR A 91 -6.41 13.11 0.36
C TYR A 91 -5.13 13.86 -0.02
N PHE A 92 -5.18 14.65 -1.10
CA PHE A 92 -4.01 15.32 -1.65
C PHE A 92 -3.51 16.43 -0.73
N SER A 93 -4.43 17.15 -0.08
CA SER A 93 -4.12 18.19 0.92
C SER A 93 -3.34 17.64 2.12
N GLU A 94 -3.50 16.35 2.41
CA GLU A 94 -2.87 15.64 3.52
C GLU A 94 -1.70 14.75 3.08
N GLY A 95 -1.38 14.77 1.78
CA GLY A 95 -0.38 13.92 1.15
C GLY A 95 1.06 14.28 1.55
N ARG A 96 1.84 13.26 1.90
CA ARG A 96 3.26 13.36 2.25
C ARG A 96 4.14 12.79 1.13
N ASN A 97 4.49 13.62 0.16
CA ASN A 97 5.47 13.25 -0.88
C ASN A 97 6.82 13.94 -0.62
N LEU A 98 7.81 13.18 -0.14
CA LEU A 98 9.12 13.72 0.23
C LEU A 98 9.98 14.19 -0.95
N ILE A 99 9.68 13.71 -2.17
CA ILE A 99 10.32 14.17 -3.41
C ILE A 99 9.84 15.59 -3.75
N ARG A 100 8.58 15.93 -3.42
CA ARG A 100 7.96 17.24 -3.72
C ARG A 100 8.05 18.24 -2.58
N ILE A 101 7.97 17.77 -1.33
CA ILE A 101 8.01 18.63 -0.15
C ILE A 101 9.47 18.73 0.30
N ASN A 102 10.08 19.90 0.14
CA ASN A 102 11.45 20.16 0.63
C ASN A 102 11.49 20.78 2.02
N ASP A 103 10.44 21.51 2.41
CA ASP A 103 10.35 22.17 3.70
C ASP A 103 10.22 21.17 4.87
N PRO A 104 11.18 21.13 5.82
CA PRO A 104 11.16 20.18 6.94
C PRO A 104 9.93 20.30 7.85
N VAL A 105 9.44 21.53 8.07
CA VAL A 105 8.28 21.78 8.94
C VAL A 105 7.02 21.16 8.32
N ARG A 106 6.81 21.33 7.01
CA ARG A 106 5.73 20.67 6.27
C ARG A 106 5.88 19.16 6.23
N ARG A 107 7.10 18.61 6.09
CA ARG A 107 7.35 17.15 6.15
C ARG A 107 6.92 16.55 7.49
N LEU A 108 7.19 17.26 8.58
CA LEU A 108 6.81 16.84 9.93
C LEU A 108 5.31 16.97 10.15
N LYS A 109 4.69 18.08 9.71
CA LYS A 109 3.24 18.31 9.83
C LYS A 109 2.40 17.26 9.10
N ALA A 110 2.89 16.75 7.97
CA ALA A 110 2.22 15.72 7.17
C ALA A 110 2.37 14.29 7.74
N LEU A 111 3.15 14.12 8.83
CA LEU A 111 3.25 12.85 9.55
C LEU A 111 2.40 12.94 10.82
N ARG A 112 1.38 12.07 10.92
CA ARG A 112 0.59 11.91 12.14
C ARG A 112 1.42 11.13 13.15
N GLN A 113 1.46 11.62 14.39
CA GLN A 113 2.24 11.03 15.47
C GLN A 113 1.34 10.86 16.69
N GLY A 114 1.33 9.64 17.19
CA GLY A 114 0.51 9.19 18.30
C GLY A 114 -0.89 8.73 17.87
N LYS A 115 -1.43 7.72 18.58
CA LYS A 115 -2.71 7.08 18.21
C LYS A 115 -3.88 8.06 18.07
N PHE A 116 -3.96 9.08 18.92
CA PHE A 116 -5.01 10.08 18.84
C PHE A 116 -4.95 10.89 17.54
N SER A 117 -3.74 11.32 17.13
CA SER A 117 -3.55 12.04 15.87
C SER A 117 -3.88 11.15 14.67
N VAL A 118 -3.46 9.89 14.71
CA VAL A 118 -3.72 8.90 13.67
C VAL A 118 -5.22 8.64 13.51
N VAL A 119 -5.94 8.31 14.60
CA VAL A 119 -7.38 8.00 14.54
C VAL A 119 -8.20 9.25 14.23
N SER A 120 -7.84 10.42 14.76
CA SER A 120 -8.49 11.68 14.40
C SER A 120 -8.35 11.98 12.91
N PHE A 121 -7.19 11.71 12.33
CA PHE A 121 -6.96 11.87 10.89
C PHE A 121 -7.76 10.84 10.08
N ILE A 122 -7.76 9.58 10.47
CA ILE A 122 -8.58 8.55 9.84
C ILE A 122 -10.08 8.92 9.92
N ASN A 123 -10.54 9.50 11.03
CA ASN A 123 -11.92 9.97 11.18
C ASN A 123 -12.30 11.12 10.24
N SER A 124 -11.34 11.98 9.87
CA SER A 124 -11.58 13.11 8.96
C SER A 124 -11.59 12.71 7.48
N LEU A 125 -11.10 11.52 7.14
CA LEU A 125 -11.17 11.00 5.77
C LEU A 125 -12.61 10.61 5.39
N PRO A 126 -12.98 10.67 4.10
CA PRO A 126 -14.31 10.28 3.65
C PRO A 126 -14.73 8.89 4.12
N LYS A 127 -16.03 8.68 4.39
CA LYS A 127 -16.55 7.35 4.75
C LYS A 127 -16.43 6.40 3.57
N THR A 128 -16.06 5.15 3.84
CA THR A 128 -15.69 4.16 2.83
C THR A 128 -16.54 2.90 2.90
N THR A 129 -16.50 2.14 1.81
CA THR A 129 -16.87 0.72 1.73
C THR A 129 -15.78 0.04 0.91
N HIS A 130 -15.01 -0.84 1.54
CA HIS A 130 -14.01 -1.67 0.87
C HIS A 130 -14.69 -2.84 0.15
N HIS A 131 -14.03 -3.36 -0.88
CA HIS A 131 -14.45 -4.54 -1.64
C HIS A 131 -13.59 -5.74 -1.22
N PRO A 132 -14.05 -6.58 -0.26
CA PRO A 132 -13.21 -7.63 0.34
C PRO A 132 -12.72 -8.68 -0.66
N ASP A 133 -13.50 -8.92 -1.72
CA ASP A 133 -13.21 -9.81 -2.84
C ASP A 133 -12.03 -9.36 -3.71
N THR A 134 -11.63 -8.08 -3.59
CA THR A 134 -10.49 -7.51 -4.33
C THR A 134 -9.21 -7.42 -3.50
N ILE A 135 -9.26 -7.80 -2.22
CA ILE A 135 -8.14 -7.63 -1.31
C ILE A 135 -7.03 -8.62 -1.64
N THR A 136 -5.81 -8.11 -1.76
CA THR A 136 -4.58 -8.92 -1.79
C THR A 136 -3.72 -8.63 -0.56
N LEU A 137 -2.90 -9.61 -0.18
CA LEU A 137 -2.12 -9.57 1.06
C LEU A 137 -0.69 -10.06 0.85
N ASP A 138 0.27 -9.22 1.23
CA ASP A 138 1.69 -9.56 1.28
C ASP A 138 2.18 -9.45 2.73
N VAL A 139 2.64 -10.55 3.32
CA VAL A 139 3.27 -10.61 4.65
C VAL A 139 4.72 -11.05 4.47
N PRO A 140 5.63 -10.15 4.04
CA PRO A 140 7.02 -10.49 3.75
C PRO A 140 7.83 -10.84 5.00
N PHE A 141 7.45 -10.30 6.16
CA PHE A 141 8.26 -10.41 7.38
C PHE A 141 7.39 -10.53 8.63
N ALA A 142 7.68 -11.55 9.43
CA ALA A 142 7.07 -11.78 10.73
C ALA A 142 8.11 -12.30 11.72
N THR A 143 8.11 -11.73 12.92
CA THR A 143 8.88 -12.14 14.09
C THR A 143 7.98 -12.16 15.31
N GLU A 144 8.50 -12.61 16.45
CA GLU A 144 7.76 -12.59 17.72
C GLU A 144 7.35 -11.18 18.19
N ARG A 145 8.05 -10.13 17.72
CA ARG A 145 7.87 -8.75 18.20
C ARG A 145 7.26 -7.81 17.17
N LEU A 146 7.29 -8.18 15.89
CA LEU A 146 6.87 -7.32 14.80
C LEU A 146 6.43 -8.15 13.61
N MET A 147 5.36 -7.71 12.96
CA MET A 147 4.93 -8.19 11.66
C MET A 147 4.73 -6.98 10.76
N THR A 148 5.21 -7.06 9.52
CA THR A 148 4.94 -6.05 8.51
C THR A 148 4.17 -6.68 7.37
N PHE A 149 3.15 -5.99 6.91
CA PHE A 149 2.33 -6.50 5.82
C PHE A 149 1.75 -5.37 4.98
N THR A 150 1.52 -5.67 3.71
CA THR A 150 0.91 -4.77 2.74
C THR A 150 -0.42 -5.34 2.29
N VAL A 151 -1.42 -4.47 2.26
CA VAL A 151 -2.76 -4.78 1.78
C VAL A 151 -3.05 -3.90 0.59
N THR A 152 -3.50 -4.49 -0.50
CA THR A 152 -4.04 -3.74 -1.63
C THR A 152 -5.47 -4.16 -1.91
N GLY A 153 -6.22 -3.32 -2.61
CA GLY A 153 -7.60 -3.62 -2.99
C GLY A 153 -8.35 -2.39 -3.44
N LEU A 154 -9.66 -2.51 -3.55
CA LEU A 154 -10.55 -1.45 -3.99
C LEU A 154 -11.48 -0.99 -2.86
N PHE A 155 -11.84 0.29 -2.88
CA PHE A 155 -12.87 0.86 -2.02
C PHE A 155 -13.67 1.96 -2.74
N LYS A 156 -14.83 2.30 -2.20
CA LYS A 156 -15.68 3.39 -2.66
C LYS A 156 -16.06 4.32 -1.50
N GLU A 157 -16.17 5.61 -1.79
CA GLU A 157 -16.64 6.61 -0.82
C GLU A 157 -18.17 6.64 -0.75
N ARG A 158 -18.71 6.75 0.46
CA ARG A 158 -20.16 6.71 0.73
C ARG A 158 -20.84 8.08 0.74
N GLU A 159 -20.10 9.15 1.03
CA GLU A 159 -20.69 10.47 1.32
C GLU A 159 -21.04 11.29 0.07
N LYS A 160 -20.20 11.23 -0.96
CA LYS A 160 -20.36 12.03 -2.19
C LYS A 160 -20.91 11.15 -3.31
N LYS A 161 -21.94 11.63 -4.02
CA LYS A 161 -22.45 10.97 -5.24
C LYS A 161 -21.42 11.09 -6.36
N GLY A 162 -21.32 10.07 -7.21
CA GLY A 162 -20.43 10.09 -8.38
C GLY A 162 -18.94 9.93 -8.04
N THR A 163 -18.61 9.48 -6.82
CA THR A 163 -17.25 9.11 -6.43
C THR A 163 -16.79 7.88 -7.20
N PRO A 164 -15.56 7.90 -7.76
CA PRO A 164 -15.01 6.74 -8.43
C PRO A 164 -14.68 5.64 -7.41
N ILE A 165 -14.60 4.40 -7.87
CA ILE A 165 -13.91 3.34 -7.14
C ILE A 165 -12.42 3.68 -7.12
N ARG A 166 -11.78 3.52 -5.97
CA ARG A 166 -10.38 3.84 -5.75
C ARG A 166 -9.61 2.57 -5.41
N HIS A 167 -8.39 2.50 -5.91
CA HIS A 167 -7.41 1.53 -5.46
C HIS A 167 -6.68 2.08 -4.22
N PHE A 168 -6.33 1.21 -3.28
CA PHE A 168 -5.44 1.52 -2.18
C PHE A 168 -4.28 0.53 -2.09
N ASN A 169 -3.15 1.00 -1.57
CA ASN A 169 -2.05 0.19 -1.07
C ASN A 169 -1.73 0.73 0.33
N ARG A 170 -1.83 -0.14 1.35
CA ARG A 170 -1.62 0.22 2.75
C ARG A 170 -0.65 -0.75 3.39
N MET A 171 0.45 -0.20 3.89
CA MET A 171 1.42 -0.92 4.69
C MET A 171 1.11 -0.73 6.18
N PHE A 172 1.22 -1.81 6.94
CA PHE A 172 1.11 -1.86 8.39
C PHE A 172 2.43 -2.38 8.98
#